data_AF-A0A2D7NUA9-F1
#
_entry.id   AF-A0A2D7NUA9-F1
#
_cell.length_a   1.000
_cell.length_b   1.000
_cell.length_c   1.000
_cell.angle_alpha   90.00
_cell.angle_beta   90.00
_cell.angle_gamma   90.00
#
_symmetry.space_group_name_H-M   'P 1'
#
loop_
_entity.id
_entity.type
_entity.pdbx_description
1 polymer ?
#
loop_
_entity_poly.entity_id
_entity_poly.type
_entity_poly.pdbx_seq_one_letter_code
_entity_poly.pdbx_strand_id
1 'polypeptide(L)'
;MVFNNSLLKKHYKLIVPITIIIFQVGCLGNNANLSGTDPFSVFDKKVEVFGVMIYGTPNTGVDKVKHAATVMSEYLDNNEDGVADNPKVVNILSQRKATLIMFENENENDYFLEEVLFEWNDYLNDNYELQNLFDSETHPNGASRELFDATLEEVHHLILFGGYSYAYPEAFGYQNGTLVALAMDIARGGHFEEIPASYPEGAWYSYDDETCDYGCMIIEYLY
;
A
#
# COMPACT_ATOMS: atom_id res chain seq x y z
N MET A 1 -51.67 18.87 -19.07
CA MET A 1 -51.01 18.15 -20.18
C MET A 1 -50.14 17.09 -19.53
N VAL A 2 -50.62 15.85 -19.51
CA VAL A 2 -49.98 14.71 -18.85
C VAL A 2 -48.93 14.17 -19.81
N PHE A 3 -47.66 14.14 -19.40
CA PHE A 3 -46.66 13.31 -20.06
C PHE A 3 -46.27 12.18 -19.11
N ASN A 4 -46.86 11.04 -19.43
CA ASN A 4 -46.48 9.73 -18.95
C ASN A 4 -45.24 9.30 -19.74
N ASN A 5 -44.17 8.88 -19.08
CA ASN A 5 -43.13 8.10 -19.73
C ASN A 5 -42.54 7.10 -18.73
N SER A 6 -43.25 5.96 -18.64
CA SER A 6 -42.73 4.72 -18.09
C SER A 6 -41.60 4.20 -18.99
N LEU A 7 -40.35 4.30 -18.52
CA LEU A 7 -39.25 3.54 -19.09
C LEU A 7 -38.81 2.48 -18.08
N LEU A 8 -39.29 1.28 -18.38
CA LEU A 8 -38.85 -0.05 -17.96
C LEU A 8 -37.47 -0.10 -17.27
N LYS A 9 -37.50 -0.45 -15.98
CA LYS A 9 -36.36 -1.04 -15.26
C LYS A 9 -35.92 -2.30 -16.00
N LYS A 10 -34.81 -2.22 -16.75
CA LYS A 10 -34.05 -3.42 -17.11
C LYS A 10 -33.15 -3.77 -15.94
N HIS A 11 -33.54 -4.80 -15.20
CA HIS A 11 -32.67 -5.47 -14.26
C HIS A 11 -31.58 -6.21 -15.06
N TYR A 12 -30.44 -5.56 -15.27
CA TYR A 12 -29.23 -6.26 -15.65
C TYR A 12 -28.68 -6.91 -14.37
N LYS A 13 -28.77 -8.24 -14.29
CA LYS A 13 -27.95 -9.00 -13.35
C LYS A 13 -26.51 -8.84 -13.83
N LEU A 14 -25.77 -7.92 -13.21
CA LEU A 14 -24.33 -7.84 -13.38
C LEU A 14 -23.74 -9.12 -12.80
N ILE A 15 -23.29 -10.01 -13.68
CA ILE A 15 -22.49 -11.16 -13.30
C ILE A 15 -21.07 -10.61 -13.24
N VAL A 16 -20.66 -10.18 -12.05
CA VAL A 16 -19.28 -9.79 -11.76
C VAL A 16 -18.41 -11.05 -11.95
N PRO A 17 -17.36 -11.02 -12.79
CA PRO A 17 -16.41 -12.11 -12.83
C PRO A 17 -15.69 -12.11 -11.49
N ILE A 18 -16.01 -13.09 -10.64
CA ILE A 18 -15.26 -13.36 -9.41
C ILE A 18 -13.87 -13.79 -9.88
N THR A 19 -12.92 -12.87 -9.88
CA THR A 19 -11.50 -13.20 -9.95
C THR A 19 -11.23 -14.12 -8.76
N ILE A 20 -10.90 -15.38 -9.05
CA ILE A 20 -10.66 -16.39 -8.03
C ILE A 20 -9.40 -15.97 -7.27
N ILE A 21 -9.57 -15.41 -6.07
CA ILE A 21 -8.48 -15.23 -5.12
C ILE A 21 -8.06 -16.63 -4.67
N ILE A 22 -6.95 -17.13 -5.24
CA ILE A 22 -6.39 -18.43 -4.87
C ILE A 22 -5.61 -18.26 -3.56
N PHE A 23 -6.22 -18.62 -2.44
CA PHE A 23 -5.52 -18.79 -1.17
C PHE A 23 -4.74 -20.11 -1.20
N GLN A 24 -3.42 -20.06 -1.31
CA GLN A 24 -2.56 -21.23 -1.04
C GLN A 24 -2.22 -21.26 0.45
N VAL A 25 -2.81 -22.21 1.18
CA VAL A 25 -2.37 -22.56 2.54
C VAL A 25 -1.28 -23.63 2.40
N GLY A 26 -0.03 -23.26 2.62
CA GLY A 26 1.10 -24.18 2.64
C GLY A 26 1.67 -24.29 4.05
N CYS A 27 1.71 -25.50 4.62
CA CYS A 27 2.51 -25.81 5.80
C CYS A 27 3.67 -26.71 5.36
N LEU A 28 4.94 -26.34 5.60
CA LEU A 28 6.04 -27.30 5.65
C LEU A 28 7.12 -26.86 6.64
N GLY A 29 7.58 -27.82 7.44
CA GLY A 29 8.51 -27.63 8.54
C GLY A 29 9.99 -27.87 8.20
N ASN A 30 10.80 -27.26 9.09
CA ASN A 30 12.16 -27.51 9.54
C ASN A 30 13.33 -27.82 8.58
N ASN A 31 14.31 -26.89 8.69
CA ASN A 31 15.77 -27.01 8.61
C ASN A 31 16.43 -27.29 7.25
N ALA A 32 16.81 -26.22 6.54
CA ALA A 32 17.96 -26.19 5.63
C ALA A 32 18.45 -24.74 5.37
N ASN A 33 19.77 -24.56 5.32
CA ASN A 33 20.55 -23.39 4.88
C ASN A 33 19.78 -22.13 4.45
N LEU A 34 19.96 -21.05 5.23
CA LEU A 34 19.38 -19.72 5.06
C LEU A 34 19.80 -18.97 3.78
N SER A 35 20.59 -19.55 2.88
CA SER A 35 20.89 -18.95 1.57
C SER A 35 19.94 -19.40 0.45
N GLY A 36 18.91 -20.19 0.76
CA GLY A 36 17.97 -20.73 -0.24
C GLY A 36 16.52 -20.87 0.22
N THR A 37 16.15 -20.34 1.39
CA THR A 37 14.77 -20.34 1.90
C THR A 37 14.09 -19.03 1.54
N ASP A 38 12.89 -19.09 0.96
CA ASP A 38 12.05 -17.90 0.73
C ASP A 38 11.84 -17.16 2.07
N PRO A 39 12.31 -15.91 2.24
CA PRO A 39 12.14 -15.16 3.49
C PRO A 39 10.66 -14.93 3.81
N PHE A 40 9.75 -15.09 2.84
CA PHE A 40 8.31 -15.00 3.04
C PHE A 40 7.66 -16.35 3.37
N SER A 41 8.42 -17.43 3.58
CA SER A 41 7.89 -18.74 3.99
C SER A 41 7.31 -18.75 5.40
N VAL A 42 7.66 -17.76 6.20
CA VAL A 42 7.17 -17.48 7.56
C VAL A 42 5.73 -16.95 7.61
N PHE A 43 5.22 -16.41 6.50
CA PHE A 43 3.85 -15.89 6.40
C PHE A 43 2.89 -16.99 5.94
N ASP A 44 1.77 -17.15 6.65
CA ASP A 44 0.75 -18.16 6.36
C ASP A 44 -0.37 -17.64 5.46
N LYS A 45 -0.48 -16.32 5.32
CA LYS A 45 -1.44 -15.64 4.45
C LYS A 45 -0.70 -14.98 3.30
N LYS A 46 -1.17 -15.27 2.08
CA LYS A 46 -0.59 -14.81 0.82
C LYS A 46 -1.70 -14.49 -0.17
N VAL A 47 -1.67 -13.30 -0.77
CA VAL A 47 -2.52 -12.91 -1.90
C VAL A 47 -1.73 -12.04 -2.86
N GLU A 48 -2.01 -12.17 -4.15
CA GLU A 48 -1.38 -11.37 -5.21
C GLU A 48 -2.44 -10.49 -5.87
N VAL A 49 -2.13 -9.20 -6.05
CA VAL A 49 -2.97 -8.23 -6.75
C VAL A 49 -2.13 -7.60 -7.86
N PHE A 50 -2.44 -7.92 -9.12
CA PHE A 50 -1.71 -7.43 -10.30
C PHE A 50 -0.17 -7.60 -10.21
N GLY A 51 0.32 -8.70 -9.61
CA GLY A 51 1.75 -8.95 -9.45
C GLY A 51 2.41 -8.26 -8.24
N VAL A 52 1.63 -7.60 -7.38
CA VAL A 52 2.03 -7.11 -6.05
C VAL A 52 1.64 -8.13 -5.00
N MET A 53 2.59 -8.54 -4.15
CA MET A 53 2.33 -9.52 -3.11
C MET A 53 1.83 -8.86 -1.83
N ILE A 54 0.87 -9.50 -1.17
CA ILE A 54 0.46 -9.16 0.20
C ILE A 54 0.66 -10.41 1.05
N TYR A 55 1.47 -10.26 2.09
CA TYR A 55 1.71 -11.27 3.10
C TYR A 55 1.07 -10.85 4.43
N GLY A 56 0.61 -11.82 5.23
CA GLY A 56 0.17 -11.55 6.60
C GLY A 56 0.77 -12.57 7.57
N THR A 57 1.11 -12.12 8.77
CA THR A 57 1.55 -13.01 9.85
C THR A 57 0.42 -13.93 10.29
N PRO A 58 0.71 -15.02 11.03
CA PRO A 58 -0.31 -15.86 11.64
C PRO A 58 -1.36 -15.07 12.46
N ASN A 59 -0.97 -13.95 13.05
CA ASN A 59 -1.83 -13.12 13.89
C ASN A 59 -2.64 -12.08 13.11
N THR A 60 -2.31 -11.78 11.84
CA THR A 60 -3.16 -10.96 10.98
C THR A 60 -4.48 -11.68 10.63
N GLY A 61 -5.62 -11.01 10.82
CA GLY A 61 -6.93 -11.49 10.41
C GLY A 61 -7.05 -11.68 8.90
N VAL A 62 -7.64 -12.81 8.49
CA VAL A 62 -7.86 -13.13 7.06
C VAL A 62 -8.77 -12.10 6.38
N ASP A 63 -9.74 -11.55 7.10
CA ASP A 63 -10.60 -10.47 6.62
C ASP A 63 -9.84 -9.16 6.41
N LYS A 64 -8.82 -8.86 7.23
CA LYS A 64 -7.95 -7.70 7.03
C LYS A 64 -7.08 -7.85 5.79
N VAL A 65 -6.47 -9.02 5.59
CA VAL A 65 -5.69 -9.30 4.36
C VAL A 65 -6.55 -9.18 3.10
N LYS A 66 -7.81 -9.67 3.15
CA LYS A 66 -8.77 -9.49 2.05
C LYS A 66 -9.13 -8.04 1.81
N HIS A 67 -9.28 -7.27 2.88
CA HIS A 67 -9.57 -5.84 2.79
C HIS A 67 -8.42 -5.08 2.13
N ALA A 68 -7.17 -5.33 2.54
CA ALA A 68 -5.98 -4.78 1.90
C ALA A 68 -5.90 -5.14 0.41
N ALA A 69 -6.14 -6.40 0.05
CA ALA A 69 -6.18 -6.82 -1.35
C ALA A 69 -7.30 -6.13 -2.16
N THR A 70 -8.45 -5.88 -1.53
CA THR A 70 -9.57 -5.18 -2.16
C THR A 70 -9.18 -3.72 -2.42
N VAL A 71 -8.70 -3.00 -1.41
CA VAL A 71 -8.23 -1.61 -1.56
C VAL A 71 -7.14 -1.49 -2.62
N MET A 72 -6.18 -2.40 -2.64
CA MET A 72 -5.13 -2.43 -3.66
C MET A 72 -5.69 -2.66 -5.07
N SER A 73 -6.71 -3.52 -5.21
CA SER A 73 -7.37 -3.74 -6.49
C SER A 73 -8.09 -2.48 -6.96
N GLU A 74 -8.83 -1.81 -6.07
CA GLU A 74 -9.57 -0.56 -6.37
C GLU A 74 -8.65 0.62 -6.73
N TYR A 75 -7.44 0.67 -6.16
CA TYR A 75 -6.45 1.67 -6.54
C TYR A 75 -5.80 1.39 -7.90
N LEU A 76 -5.61 0.11 -8.25
CA LEU A 76 -4.90 -0.28 -9.48
C LEU A 76 -5.84 -0.44 -10.69
N ASP A 77 -7.11 -0.77 -10.45
CA ASP A 77 -8.19 -0.97 -11.43
C ASP A 77 -9.47 -0.33 -10.86
N ASN A 78 -9.53 1.00 -10.89
CA ASN A 78 -10.63 1.77 -10.32
C ASN A 78 -11.94 1.61 -11.10
N ASN A 79 -11.83 1.23 -12.38
CA ASN A 79 -12.99 1.06 -13.25
C ASN A 79 -13.60 -0.36 -13.18
N GLU A 80 -12.96 -1.27 -12.43
CA GLU A 80 -13.35 -2.66 -12.16
C GLU A 80 -13.51 -3.53 -13.43
N ASP A 81 -12.78 -3.24 -14.52
CA ASP A 81 -12.86 -4.04 -15.76
C ASP A 81 -11.92 -5.26 -15.76
N GLY A 82 -11.13 -5.43 -14.70
CA GLY A 82 -10.16 -6.50 -14.52
C GLY A 82 -8.80 -6.19 -15.15
N VAL A 83 -8.59 -4.97 -15.66
CA VAL A 83 -7.34 -4.52 -16.26
C VAL A 83 -6.84 -3.29 -15.50
N ALA A 84 -5.59 -3.35 -15.06
CA ALA A 84 -4.98 -2.21 -14.38
C ALA A 84 -5.03 -0.93 -15.23
N ASP A 85 -5.48 0.16 -14.63
CA ASP A 85 -5.64 1.48 -15.27
C ASP A 85 -4.30 2.07 -15.74
N ASN A 86 -3.21 1.72 -15.04
CA ASN A 86 -1.86 2.14 -15.37
C ASN A 86 -0.90 0.94 -15.47
N PRO A 87 -0.88 0.23 -16.61
CA PRO A 87 -0.06 -0.97 -16.80
C PRO A 87 1.44 -0.72 -16.58
N LYS A 88 1.91 0.51 -16.84
CA LYS A 88 3.31 0.89 -16.60
C LYS A 88 3.65 0.86 -15.11
N VAL A 89 2.78 1.40 -14.25
CA VAL A 89 2.96 1.41 -12.79
C VAL A 89 2.93 -0.01 -12.25
N VAL A 90 1.93 -0.81 -12.63
CA VAL A 90 1.83 -2.22 -12.23
C VAL A 90 3.06 -3.03 -12.64
N ASN A 91 3.55 -2.86 -13.86
CA ASN A 91 4.76 -3.55 -14.30
C ASN A 91 5.99 -3.15 -13.47
N ILE A 92 6.11 -1.89 -13.08
CA ILE A 92 7.20 -1.41 -12.21
C ILE A 92 7.08 -2.00 -10.80
N LEU A 93 5.88 -1.98 -10.20
CA LEU A 93 5.62 -2.59 -8.89
C LEU A 93 6.05 -4.07 -8.88
N SER A 94 5.65 -4.83 -9.90
CA SER A 94 6.03 -6.24 -10.03
C SER A 94 7.54 -6.41 -10.21
N GLN A 95 8.20 -5.61 -11.06
CA GLN A 95 9.65 -5.69 -11.29
C GLN A 95 10.47 -5.37 -10.03
N ARG A 96 9.99 -4.43 -9.22
CA ARG A 96 10.60 -4.04 -7.95
C ARG A 96 10.20 -4.94 -6.78
N LYS A 97 9.38 -5.96 -7.04
CA LYS A 97 8.82 -6.87 -6.03
C LYS A 97 8.15 -6.11 -4.88
N ALA A 98 7.35 -5.11 -5.24
CA ALA A 98 6.51 -4.40 -4.29
C ALA A 98 5.68 -5.38 -3.49
N THR A 99 5.75 -5.24 -2.17
CA THR A 99 5.20 -6.20 -1.23
C THR A 99 4.63 -5.48 -0.01
N LEU A 100 3.35 -5.71 0.26
CA LEU A 100 2.71 -5.29 1.50
C LEU A 100 2.86 -6.43 2.53
N ILE A 101 3.41 -6.13 3.70
CA ILE A 101 3.54 -7.09 4.80
C ILE A 101 2.64 -6.66 5.95
N MET A 102 1.69 -7.51 6.31
CA MET A 102 0.75 -7.25 7.37
C MET A 102 1.18 -7.94 8.67
N PHE A 103 1.16 -7.18 9.76
CA PHE A 103 1.40 -7.64 11.13
C PHE A 103 0.16 -7.41 11.99
N GLU A 104 0.09 -7.98 13.19
CA GLU A 104 -0.97 -7.69 14.16
C GLU A 104 -0.90 -6.21 14.61
N ASN A 105 0.31 -5.74 14.93
CA ASN A 105 0.63 -4.40 15.41
C ASN A 105 2.14 -4.13 15.30
N GLU A 106 2.54 -2.90 15.63
CA GLU A 106 3.94 -2.44 15.63
C GLU A 106 4.89 -3.32 16.45
N ASN A 107 4.47 -3.80 17.64
CA ASN A 107 5.34 -4.67 18.45
C ASN A 107 5.63 -6.02 17.77
N GLU A 108 4.65 -6.56 17.02
CA GLU A 108 4.90 -7.78 16.24
C GLU A 108 5.85 -7.49 15.09
N ASN A 109 5.68 -6.36 14.39
CA ASN A 109 6.59 -5.92 13.34
C ASN A 109 8.04 -5.81 13.84
N ASP A 110 8.25 -5.09 14.93
CA ASP A 110 9.60 -4.87 15.49
C ASP A 110 10.26 -6.20 15.88
N TYR A 111 9.51 -7.06 16.58
CA TYR A 111 9.98 -8.41 16.92
C TYR A 111 10.33 -9.22 15.66
N PHE A 112 9.49 -9.15 14.63
CA PHE A 112 9.70 -9.91 13.41
C PHE A 112 10.93 -9.44 12.63
N LEU A 113 11.12 -8.13 12.53
CA LEU A 113 12.28 -7.54 11.87
C LEU A 113 13.58 -7.86 12.64
N GLU A 114 13.56 -7.77 13.96
CA GLU A 114 14.75 -8.02 14.81
C GLU A 114 15.10 -9.50 14.98
N GLU A 115 14.10 -10.39 15.07
CA GLU A 115 14.33 -11.79 15.49
C GLU A 115 14.09 -12.80 14.38
N VAL A 116 13.26 -12.47 13.37
CA VAL A 116 12.89 -13.41 12.30
C VAL A 116 13.59 -13.05 10.98
N LEU A 117 13.65 -11.77 10.64
CA LEU A 117 14.18 -11.29 9.37
C LEU A 117 15.54 -10.59 9.48
N PHE A 118 16.15 -10.50 10.67
CA PHE A 118 17.41 -9.77 10.84
C PHE A 118 18.52 -10.22 9.88
N GLU A 119 18.67 -11.53 9.67
CA GLU A 119 19.66 -12.08 8.73
C GLU A 119 19.34 -11.76 7.25
N TRP A 120 18.10 -11.36 6.97
CA TRP A 120 17.59 -11.03 5.65
C TRP A 120 17.41 -9.54 5.42
N ASN A 121 17.54 -8.68 6.44
CA ASN A 121 17.15 -7.29 6.36
C ASN A 121 17.82 -6.55 5.19
N ASP A 122 19.14 -6.66 5.08
CA ASP A 122 19.89 -6.05 3.96
C ASP A 122 19.45 -6.64 2.60
N TYR A 123 19.28 -7.96 2.53
CA TYR A 123 18.82 -8.62 1.31
C TYR A 123 17.42 -8.15 0.91
N LEU A 124 16.51 -8.02 1.87
CA LEU A 124 15.14 -7.58 1.64
C LEU A 124 15.12 -6.13 1.15
N ASN A 125 15.84 -5.24 1.84
CA ASN A 125 15.94 -3.83 1.48
C ASN A 125 16.56 -3.61 0.08
N ASP A 126 17.50 -4.46 -0.33
CA ASP A 126 18.13 -4.37 -1.66
C ASP A 126 17.29 -4.97 -2.79
N ASN A 127 16.33 -5.85 -2.48
CA ASN A 127 15.65 -6.68 -3.48
C ASN A 127 14.13 -6.54 -3.53
N TYR A 128 13.53 -5.89 -2.55
CA TYR A 128 12.09 -5.72 -2.41
C TYR A 128 11.76 -4.28 -2.04
N GLU A 129 10.58 -3.87 -2.46
CA GLU A 129 9.98 -2.62 -2.06
C GLU A 129 8.88 -2.94 -1.04
N LEU A 130 9.15 -2.66 0.24
CA LEU A 130 8.33 -3.15 1.35
C LEU A 130 7.52 -2.02 1.98
N GLN A 131 6.24 -2.30 2.23
CA GLN A 131 5.39 -1.45 3.07
C GLN A 131 4.73 -2.32 4.14
N ASN A 132 4.67 -1.86 5.38
CA ASN A 132 3.95 -2.51 6.46
C ASN A 132 2.52 -1.98 6.58
N LEU A 133 1.64 -2.80 7.14
CA LEU A 133 0.28 -2.40 7.54
C LEU A 133 -0.15 -3.24 8.73
N PHE A 134 -0.78 -2.65 9.73
CA PHE A 134 -1.18 -3.39 10.93
C PHE A 134 -2.66 -3.80 10.91
N ASP A 135 -2.94 -4.99 11.46
CA ASP A 135 -4.30 -5.47 11.68
C ASP A 135 -5.06 -4.46 12.54
N SER A 136 -4.41 -3.97 13.61
CA SER A 136 -5.00 -3.06 14.60
C SER A 136 -5.51 -1.73 14.03
N GLU A 137 -5.05 -1.32 12.85
CA GLU A 137 -5.43 -0.09 12.15
C GLU A 137 -6.16 -0.34 10.82
N THR A 138 -6.25 -1.61 10.40
CA THR A 138 -7.05 -2.03 9.26
C THR A 138 -8.50 -2.15 9.68
N HIS A 139 -9.34 -1.23 9.19
CA HIS A 139 -10.73 -1.11 9.61
C HIS A 139 -11.69 -1.27 8.44
N PRO A 140 -12.04 -2.51 8.04
CA PRO A 140 -13.12 -2.73 7.10
C PRO A 140 -14.40 -2.01 7.57
N ASN A 141 -15.01 -1.24 6.68
CA ASN A 141 -16.13 -0.34 6.98
C ASN A 141 -15.83 0.72 8.07
N GLY A 142 -14.57 1.15 8.23
CA GLY A 142 -14.11 2.09 9.26
C GLY A 142 -14.86 3.43 9.23
N ALA A 143 -15.13 3.95 8.04
CA ALA A 143 -15.92 5.18 7.85
C ALA A 143 -17.30 5.13 8.52
N SER A 144 -17.97 3.97 8.50
CA SER A 144 -19.29 3.82 9.14
C SER A 144 -19.24 3.84 10.68
N ARG A 145 -18.03 3.69 11.23
CA ARG A 145 -17.73 3.64 12.67
C ARG A 145 -16.86 4.81 13.11
N GLU A 146 -16.61 5.80 12.24
CA GLU A 146 -15.72 6.93 12.51
C GLU A 146 -14.30 6.50 12.92
N LEU A 147 -13.84 5.36 12.39
CA LEU A 147 -12.46 4.90 12.54
C LEU A 147 -11.71 5.11 11.23
N PHE A 148 -10.54 5.73 11.34
CA PHE A 148 -9.59 5.81 10.24
C PHE A 148 -9.13 4.42 9.84
N ASP A 149 -9.03 4.16 8.54
CA ASP A 149 -8.63 2.88 7.99
C ASP A 149 -7.29 3.05 7.27
N ALA A 150 -6.20 2.71 7.98
CA ALA A 150 -4.85 2.94 7.48
C ALA A 150 -4.53 2.11 6.22
N THR A 151 -5.35 1.10 5.90
CA THR A 151 -5.22 0.40 4.61
C THR A 151 -5.30 1.34 3.42
N LEU A 152 -6.07 2.43 3.50
CA LEU A 152 -6.15 3.40 2.42
C LEU A 152 -4.83 4.13 2.20
N GLU A 153 -4.09 4.38 3.28
CA GLU A 153 -2.81 5.08 3.31
C GLU A 153 -1.67 4.15 2.91
N GLU A 154 -1.50 3.03 3.62
CA GLU A 154 -0.34 2.16 3.43
C GLU A 154 -0.32 1.49 2.05
N VAL A 155 -1.49 1.11 1.53
CA VAL A 155 -1.58 0.61 0.15
C VAL A 155 -1.25 1.72 -0.86
N HIS A 156 -1.70 2.95 -0.60
CA HIS A 156 -1.42 4.09 -1.45
C HIS A 156 0.07 4.43 -1.44
N HIS A 157 0.71 4.44 -0.27
CA HIS A 157 2.15 4.60 -0.10
C HIS A 157 2.89 3.59 -0.98
N LEU A 158 2.63 2.28 -0.83
CA LEU A 158 3.29 1.25 -1.65
C LEU A 158 3.17 1.48 -3.16
N ILE A 159 1.99 1.88 -3.63
CA ILE A 159 1.75 2.16 -5.06
C ILE A 159 2.51 3.42 -5.51
N LEU A 160 2.58 4.45 -4.66
CA LEU A 160 3.29 5.69 -4.95
C LEU A 160 4.81 5.50 -4.96
N PHE A 161 5.39 5.08 -3.84
CA PHE A 161 6.85 4.98 -3.73
C PHE A 161 7.39 3.80 -4.55
N GLY A 162 6.71 2.65 -4.56
CA GLY A 162 7.15 1.48 -5.31
C GLY A 162 6.80 1.49 -6.80
N GLY A 163 5.81 2.29 -7.21
CA GLY A 163 5.26 2.29 -8.55
C GLY A 163 5.44 3.61 -9.28
N TYR A 164 4.69 4.63 -8.87
CA TYR A 164 4.68 5.93 -9.55
C TYR A 164 6.03 6.64 -9.55
N SER A 165 6.77 6.58 -8.44
CA SER A 165 8.08 7.24 -8.31
C SER A 165 9.09 6.73 -9.35
N TYR A 166 8.99 5.46 -9.75
CA TYR A 166 9.88 4.84 -10.73
C TYR A 166 9.31 4.84 -12.14
N ALA A 167 7.99 4.78 -12.29
CA ALA A 167 7.33 4.91 -13.58
C ALA A 167 7.45 6.35 -14.12
N TYR A 168 7.38 7.35 -13.26
CA TYR A 168 7.32 8.77 -13.62
C TYR A 168 8.21 9.62 -12.68
N PRO A 169 9.54 9.40 -12.67
CA PRO A 169 10.44 9.94 -11.65
C PRO A 169 10.56 11.46 -11.64
N GLU A 170 10.37 12.14 -12.76
CA GLU A 170 10.36 13.60 -12.81
C GLU A 170 9.14 14.20 -12.10
N ALA A 171 8.02 13.47 -12.09
CA ALA A 171 6.76 13.94 -11.52
C ALA A 171 6.56 13.46 -10.07
N PHE A 172 6.77 12.16 -9.82
CA PHE A 172 6.41 11.49 -8.56
C PHE A 172 7.62 10.93 -7.80
N GLY A 173 8.85 11.22 -8.24
CA GLY A 173 10.03 10.86 -7.45
C GLY A 173 10.02 11.58 -6.10
N TYR A 174 10.51 10.92 -5.07
CA TYR A 174 10.55 11.39 -3.69
C TYR A 174 11.86 12.15 -3.37
N GLN A 175 12.50 12.73 -4.38
CA GLN A 175 13.67 13.58 -4.24
C GLN A 175 13.32 15.04 -4.51
N ASN A 176 14.12 15.94 -3.94
CA ASN A 176 14.01 17.38 -4.21
C ASN A 176 14.09 17.66 -5.73
N GLY A 177 13.23 18.57 -6.20
CA GLY A 177 13.16 19.03 -7.58
C GLY A 177 12.18 18.28 -8.49
N THR A 178 11.49 17.25 -7.99
CA THR A 178 10.36 16.64 -8.72
C THR A 178 9.12 17.52 -8.64
N LEU A 179 8.15 17.29 -9.54
CA LEU A 179 6.92 18.09 -9.54
C LEU A 179 6.15 17.97 -8.22
N VAL A 180 6.08 16.78 -7.63
CA VAL A 180 5.44 16.57 -6.33
C VAL A 180 6.21 17.27 -5.19
N ALA A 181 7.54 17.19 -5.17
CA ALA A 181 8.35 17.87 -4.16
C ALA A 181 8.15 19.39 -4.19
N LEU A 182 8.14 19.97 -5.39
CA LEU A 182 7.87 21.40 -5.58
C LEU A 182 6.44 21.78 -5.16
N ALA A 183 5.45 20.92 -5.40
CA ALA A 183 4.08 21.14 -4.96
C ALA A 183 3.97 21.09 -3.42
N MET A 184 4.62 20.12 -2.79
CA MET A 184 4.70 20.00 -1.33
C MET A 184 5.38 21.23 -0.71
N ASP A 185 6.53 21.67 -1.23
CA ASP A 185 7.24 22.84 -0.72
C ASP A 185 6.36 24.10 -0.78
N ILE A 186 5.59 24.27 -1.86
CA ILE A 186 4.62 25.36 -1.96
C ILE A 186 3.54 25.21 -0.87
N ALA A 187 3.01 24.01 -0.66
CA ALA A 187 1.97 23.74 0.32
C ALA A 187 2.43 23.96 1.77
N ARG A 188 3.71 23.71 2.05
CA ARG A 188 4.37 23.94 3.35
C ARG A 188 4.84 25.39 3.52
N GLY A 189 4.69 26.23 2.50
CA GLY A 189 5.14 27.63 2.52
C GLY A 189 6.66 27.80 2.38
N GLY A 190 7.38 26.76 1.97
CA GLY A 190 8.83 26.74 1.81
C GLY A 190 9.38 25.32 1.75
N HIS A 191 10.67 25.22 1.43
CA HIS A 191 11.41 23.97 1.44
C HIS A 191 11.98 23.68 2.83
N PHE A 192 11.70 22.49 3.36
CA PHE A 192 12.17 22.04 4.67
C PHE A 192 12.57 20.55 4.59
N GLU A 193 13.88 20.27 4.63
CA GLU A 193 14.42 18.91 4.66
C GLU A 193 14.00 18.14 5.92
N GLU A 194 13.83 18.85 7.04
CA GLU A 194 13.41 18.32 8.34
C GLU A 194 12.11 19.00 8.79
N ILE A 195 11.39 18.40 9.74
CA ILE A 195 10.19 19.01 10.34
C ILE A 195 10.56 20.32 11.06
N PRO A 196 10.02 21.49 10.63
CA PRO A 196 10.31 22.76 11.30
C PRO A 196 9.53 22.88 12.60
N ALA A 197 10.08 23.63 13.57
CA ALA A 197 9.38 23.94 14.83
C ALA A 197 8.04 24.66 14.62
N SER A 198 7.87 25.34 13.48
CA SER A 198 6.59 25.90 13.04
C SER A 198 6.59 26.14 11.53
N TYR A 199 5.50 25.79 10.87
CA TYR A 199 5.27 26.16 9.47
C TYR A 199 4.86 27.64 9.34
N PRO A 200 5.14 28.29 8.19
CA PRO A 200 4.65 29.64 7.90
C PRO A 200 3.12 29.74 7.97
N GLU A 201 2.57 30.91 8.32
CA GLU A 201 1.12 31.16 8.45
C GLU A 201 0.33 30.83 7.16
N GLY A 202 0.97 30.91 5.99
CA GLY A 202 0.36 30.61 4.70
C GLY A 202 0.41 29.13 4.28
N ALA A 203 1.01 28.26 5.08
CA ALA A 203 1.05 26.83 4.79
C ALA A 203 -0.36 26.21 4.91
N TRP A 204 -0.73 25.36 3.94
CA TRP A 204 -1.97 24.58 3.98
C TRP A 204 -1.72 23.08 4.13
N TYR A 205 -0.45 22.67 4.15
CA TYR A 205 -0.02 21.33 4.52
C TYR A 205 1.08 21.43 5.57
N SER A 206 0.96 20.62 6.61
CA SER A 206 1.93 20.48 7.69
C SER A 206 2.01 19.01 8.07
N TYR A 207 3.21 18.58 8.44
CA TYR A 207 3.49 17.24 8.92
C TYR A 207 4.32 17.34 10.20
N ASP A 208 4.10 16.44 11.16
CA ASP A 208 4.65 16.52 12.52
C ASP A 208 5.42 15.28 12.99
N ASP A 209 5.48 14.21 12.18
CA ASP A 209 6.32 13.05 12.50
C ASP A 209 7.80 13.36 12.21
N GLU A 210 8.57 13.57 13.29
CA GLU A 210 10.00 13.87 13.25
C GLU A 210 10.86 12.68 12.77
N THR A 211 10.30 11.48 12.61
CA THR A 211 11.02 10.33 12.06
C THR A 211 11.03 10.31 10.53
N CYS A 212 10.17 11.12 9.90
CA CYS A 212 9.97 11.17 8.46
C CYS A 212 10.95 12.13 7.80
N ASP A 213 11.76 11.61 6.87
CA ASP A 213 12.63 12.44 6.04
C ASP A 213 11.87 13.16 4.92
N TYR A 214 12.56 14.02 4.16
CA TYR A 214 11.94 14.76 3.05
C TYR A 214 11.25 13.87 2.01
N GLY A 215 11.79 12.68 1.74
CA GLY A 215 11.20 11.75 0.79
C GLY A 215 9.90 11.14 1.31
N CYS A 216 9.90 10.74 2.59
CA CYS A 216 8.71 10.30 3.29
C CYS A 216 7.63 11.42 3.27
N MET A 217 7.98 12.67 3.59
CA MET A 217 7.04 13.80 3.59
C MET A 217 6.38 14.03 2.21
N ILE A 218 7.09 13.74 1.11
CA ILE A 218 6.52 13.83 -0.25
C ILE A 218 5.40 12.81 -0.45
N ILE A 219 5.60 11.59 0.04
CA ILE A 219 4.61 10.52 -0.07
C ILE A 219 3.39 10.84 0.79
N GLU A 220 3.62 11.31 2.01
CA GLU A 220 2.58 11.79 2.94
C GLU A 220 1.76 12.96 2.36
N TYR A 221 2.39 13.86 1.62
CA TYR A 221 1.70 14.99 0.99
C TYR A 221 0.74 14.56 -0.13
N LEU A 222 1.00 13.43 -0.79
CA LEU A 222 0.13 12.93 -1.86
C LEU A 222 -1.11 12.22 -1.34
N TYR A 223 -1.10 11.76 -0.08
CA TYR A 223 -2.24 11.13 0.57
C TYR A 223 -3.21 12.19 1.14
#